data_AF-A0A3L7T6Y3-F1
#
_entry.id   AF-A0A3L7T6Y3-F1
#
_cell.length_a   1.000
_cell.length_b   1.000
_cell.length_c   1.000
_cell.angle_alpha   90.00
_cell.angle_beta   90.00
_cell.angle_gamma   90.00
#
_symmetry.space_group_name_H-M   'P 1'
#
loop_
_entity.id
_entity.type
_entity.pdbx_description
1 polymer ?
#
loop_
_entity_poly.entity_id
_entity_poly.type
_entity_poly.pdbx_seq_one_letter_code
_entity_poly.pdbx_strand_id
1 'polypeptide(L)'
;MSTEQSTTSNPTSNPIANPVANTTLPRETLQGDRLCMQCLHPLRGRAIERDAGTGLLYVRCGECATASALFEYPTATPWLNRAKSVIASTLAVTAIITMLALGGITGGFMAGASSEACDVAGGELSIAFRSSLDEQTKADLQIQSGNWTATNNQWLASPAGQDALANARFSVTTLVPFVLLTALGTAIATPFALFAGIALTRQGLLRRMVYAALPVALAAIVVWSLYSALGFRFPMNSWQQVAIDHYLAGYTALSTAWFLAFVAATSAAAPSIAAFIARTILPPRDRRLVAWLWEWRGKTVPRD
;
A
#
# COMPACT_ATOMS: atom_id res chain seq x y z
N MET A 1 40.68 5.16 -87.21
CA MET A 1 40.34 6.21 -86.23
C MET A 1 39.63 7.30 -87.01
N SER A 2 38.33 7.10 -87.18
CA SER A 2 37.43 7.85 -88.07
C SER A 2 36.05 7.51 -87.51
N THR A 3 35.04 8.36 -87.39
CA THR A 3 34.71 9.72 -87.81
C THR A 3 33.28 9.86 -87.29
N GLU A 4 32.84 11.00 -86.75
CA GLU A 4 31.44 11.42 -86.93
C GLU A 4 31.27 12.92 -86.63
N GLN A 5 31.08 13.66 -87.71
CA GLN A 5 30.32 14.91 -87.76
C GLN A 5 28.83 14.56 -87.67
N SER A 6 28.01 15.36 -86.98
CA SER A 6 26.78 15.92 -87.58
C SER A 6 26.11 16.92 -86.64
N THR A 7 26.02 18.15 -87.14
CA THR A 7 25.21 19.28 -86.68
C THR A 7 23.74 19.13 -87.07
N THR A 8 22.82 19.66 -86.25
CA THR A 8 21.54 20.38 -86.56
C THR A 8 20.67 20.35 -85.30
N SER A 9 19.84 21.30 -84.88
CA SER A 9 19.38 22.62 -85.35
C SER A 9 18.56 23.28 -84.21
N ASN A 10 18.57 24.62 -84.16
CA ASN A 10 17.72 25.55 -83.37
C ASN A 10 16.19 25.34 -83.62
N PRO A 11 15.23 26.15 -83.09
CA PRO A 11 14.98 26.74 -81.75
C PRO A 11 13.50 26.54 -81.27
N THR A 12 13.13 27.18 -80.14
CA THR A 12 11.77 27.55 -79.67
C THR A 12 10.75 26.45 -79.29
N SER A 13 10.48 26.32 -77.99
CA SER A 13 9.11 26.34 -77.44
C SER A 13 9.13 26.64 -75.93
N ASN A 14 8.35 27.65 -75.53
CA ASN A 14 8.05 27.94 -74.13
C ASN A 14 7.37 26.73 -73.46
N PRO A 15 7.82 26.26 -72.29
CA PRO A 15 6.94 25.59 -71.37
C PRO A 15 6.29 26.64 -70.46
N ILE A 16 5.01 26.85 -70.73
CA ILE A 16 3.94 27.30 -69.84
C ILE A 16 4.37 27.31 -68.36
N ALA A 17 4.29 28.49 -67.74
CA ALA A 17 4.32 28.64 -66.30
C ALA A 17 3.20 27.78 -65.69
N ASN A 18 3.57 26.66 -65.08
CA ASN A 18 2.69 25.95 -64.17
C ASN A 18 2.45 26.89 -62.97
N PRO A 19 1.22 27.29 -62.65
CA PRO A 19 0.96 27.86 -61.34
C PRO A 19 1.23 26.75 -60.33
N VAL A 20 2.32 26.88 -59.57
CA VAL A 20 2.55 26.08 -58.37
C VAL A 20 1.33 26.35 -57.49
N ALA A 21 0.42 25.39 -57.45
CA ALA A 21 -0.66 25.37 -56.50
C ALA A 21 -0.02 25.53 -55.12
N ASN A 22 -0.28 26.66 -54.46
CA ASN A 22 0.02 26.84 -53.05
C ASN A 22 -0.85 25.86 -52.27
N THR A 23 -0.43 24.60 -52.20
CA THR A 23 -0.86 23.67 -51.17
C THR A 23 -0.31 24.22 -49.86
N THR A 24 -1.10 25.08 -49.21
CA THR A 24 -0.89 25.47 -47.82
C THR A 24 -0.93 24.19 -47.00
N LEU A 25 0.24 23.60 -46.76
CA LEU A 25 0.42 22.58 -45.75
C LEU A 25 -0.20 23.09 -44.44
N PRO A 26 -0.96 22.27 -43.71
CA PRO A 26 -1.51 22.67 -42.42
C PRO A 26 -0.36 23.17 -41.55
N ARG A 27 -0.34 24.48 -41.23
CA ARG A 27 0.63 25.02 -40.27
C ARG A 27 0.24 24.48 -38.91
N GLU A 28 1.03 23.54 -38.39
CA GLU A 28 0.86 23.05 -37.02
C GLU A 28 0.92 24.25 -36.07
N THR A 29 -0.04 24.30 -35.14
CA THR A 29 -0.14 25.37 -34.14
C THR A 29 0.37 24.86 -32.80
N LEU A 30 1.04 25.73 -32.06
CA LEU A 30 1.58 25.39 -30.75
C LEU A 30 0.43 25.12 -29.75
N GLN A 31 0.26 23.86 -29.33
CA GLN A 31 -0.78 23.49 -28.36
C GLN A 31 -0.33 23.63 -26.90
N GLY A 32 0.97 23.76 -26.62
CA GLY A 32 1.52 23.88 -25.27
C GLY A 32 1.47 25.28 -24.68
N ASP A 33 1.34 25.37 -23.35
CA ASP A 33 1.44 26.63 -22.59
C ASP A 33 2.91 27.06 -22.47
N ARG A 34 3.41 27.68 -23.54
CA ARG A 34 4.75 28.28 -23.58
C ARG A 34 4.61 29.80 -23.52
N LEU A 35 5.50 30.45 -22.79
CA LEU A 35 5.55 31.90 -22.66
C LEU A 35 6.68 32.44 -23.53
N CYS A 36 6.49 33.62 -24.12
CA CYS A 36 7.57 34.33 -24.78
C CYS A 36 8.69 34.64 -23.78
N MET A 37 9.94 34.34 -24.11
CA MET A 37 11.07 34.61 -23.19
C MET A 37 11.31 36.10 -22.92
N GLN A 38 10.76 36.99 -23.75
CA GLN A 38 10.97 38.43 -23.63
C GLN A 38 9.80 39.15 -22.94
N CYS A 39 8.55 38.90 -23.36
CA CYS A 39 7.37 39.59 -22.81
C CYS A 39 6.44 38.70 -21.98
N LEU A 40 6.78 37.41 -21.80
CA LEU A 40 5.98 36.42 -21.08
C LEU A 40 4.55 36.20 -21.61
N HIS A 41 4.21 36.71 -22.79
CA HIS A 41 2.90 36.47 -23.39
C HIS A 41 2.75 34.99 -23.82
N PRO A 42 1.58 34.35 -23.59
CA PRO A 42 1.34 32.97 -24.00
C PRO A 42 1.40 32.81 -25.53
N LEU A 43 2.15 31.80 -25.98
CA LEU A 43 2.36 31.49 -27.40
C LEU A 43 1.37 30.43 -27.93
N ARG A 44 0.42 29.99 -27.11
CA ARG A 44 -0.56 28.96 -27.45
C ARG A 44 -1.40 29.39 -28.66
N GLY A 45 -1.59 28.48 -29.61
CA GLY A 45 -2.35 28.70 -30.84
C GLY A 45 -1.59 29.43 -31.96
N ARG A 46 -0.33 29.84 -31.73
CA ARG A 46 0.50 30.47 -32.77
C ARG A 46 1.05 29.40 -33.73
N ALA A 47 1.17 29.77 -35.01
CA ALA A 47 1.70 28.89 -36.05
C ALA A 47 3.20 28.62 -35.84
N ILE A 48 3.58 27.35 -35.96
CA ILE A 48 4.97 26.92 -35.94
C ILE A 48 5.57 27.16 -37.32
N GLU A 49 6.65 27.94 -37.36
CA GLU A 49 7.41 28.23 -38.58
C GLU A 49 8.75 27.51 -38.53
N ARG A 50 9.28 27.13 -39.70
CA ARG A 50 10.61 26.53 -39.85
C ARG A 50 11.51 27.53 -40.54
N ASP A 51 12.67 27.82 -39.94
CA ASP A 51 13.66 28.65 -40.56
C ASP A 51 14.30 27.93 -41.77
N ALA A 52 14.40 28.62 -42.90
CA ALA A 52 14.89 28.03 -44.15
C ALA A 52 16.39 27.76 -44.14
N GLY A 53 17.17 28.54 -43.37
CA GLY A 53 18.62 28.39 -43.27
C GLY A 53 19.04 27.35 -42.24
N THR A 54 18.47 27.39 -41.04
CA THR A 54 18.87 26.52 -39.92
C THR A 54 18.00 25.28 -39.76
N GLY A 55 16.81 25.25 -40.39
CA GLY A 55 15.82 24.20 -40.18
C GLY A 55 15.20 24.18 -38.77
N LEU A 56 15.49 25.18 -37.94
CA LEU A 56 14.96 25.28 -36.58
C LEU A 56 13.49 25.67 -36.60
N LEU A 57 12.70 25.02 -35.75
CA LEU A 57 11.31 25.38 -35.50
C LEU A 57 11.25 26.57 -34.54
N TYR A 58 10.49 27.59 -34.89
CA TYR A 58 10.27 28.76 -34.06
C TYR A 58 8.82 29.23 -34.13
N VAL A 59 8.41 29.97 -33.11
CA VAL A 59 7.11 30.65 -33.06
C VAL A 59 7.35 32.13 -32.78
N ARG A 60 6.65 33.00 -33.51
CA ARG A 60 6.68 34.44 -33.26
C ARG A 60 5.65 34.82 -32.20
N CYS A 61 6.08 35.61 -31.23
CA CYS A 61 5.16 36.20 -30.27
C CYS A 61 4.18 37.15 -30.96
N GLY A 62 2.90 37.09 -30.59
CA GLY A 62 1.90 38.01 -31.13
C GLY A 62 1.97 39.44 -30.57
N GLU A 63 2.63 39.62 -29.42
CA GLU A 63 2.79 40.93 -28.77
C GLU A 63 4.08 41.61 -29.21
N CYS A 64 5.23 40.97 -28.96
CA CYS A 64 6.54 41.60 -29.17
C CYS A 64 7.25 41.15 -30.44
N ALA A 65 6.62 40.31 -31.27
CA ALA A 65 7.19 39.72 -32.49
C ALA A 65 8.50 38.92 -32.32
N THR A 66 9.03 38.80 -31.09
CA THR A 66 10.24 38.03 -30.79
C THR A 66 10.05 36.58 -31.22
N ALA A 67 11.02 36.06 -32.00
CA ALA A 67 11.08 34.66 -32.35
C ALA A 67 11.54 33.84 -31.14
N SER A 68 10.67 32.96 -30.67
CA SER A 68 11.00 31.98 -29.63
C SER A 68 11.28 30.65 -30.30
N ALA A 69 12.51 30.16 -30.20
CA ALA A 69 12.87 28.84 -30.69
C ALA A 69 12.07 27.75 -29.94
N LEU A 70 11.46 26.83 -30.68
CA LEU A 70 10.93 25.60 -30.11
C LEU A 70 12.10 24.64 -29.89
N PHE A 71 12.79 24.79 -28.76
CA PHE A 71 13.55 23.66 -28.21
C PHE A 71 12.53 22.69 -27.60
N GLU A 72 11.80 21.95 -28.43
CA GLU A 72 11.33 20.66 -27.94
C GLU A 72 12.60 19.86 -27.70
N TYR A 73 12.86 19.44 -26.46
CA TYR A 73 13.72 18.28 -26.27
C TYR A 73 12.90 17.09 -26.78
N PRO A 74 13.04 16.67 -28.06
CA PRO A 74 12.16 15.67 -28.65
C PRO A 74 12.38 14.31 -27.97
N THR A 75 13.53 14.19 -27.30
CA THR A 75 13.98 13.06 -26.51
C THR A 75 13.50 13.09 -25.06
N ALA A 76 13.02 14.20 -24.50
CA ALA A 76 12.62 14.21 -23.09
C ALA A 76 11.17 13.75 -22.90
N THR A 77 10.23 14.19 -23.75
CA THR A 77 8.79 13.94 -23.56
C THR A 77 8.40 12.45 -23.60
N PRO A 78 8.87 11.63 -24.58
CA PRO A 78 8.57 10.20 -24.58
C PRO A 78 9.17 9.48 -23.37
N TRP A 79 10.36 9.89 -22.95
CA TRP A 79 11.06 9.31 -21.81
C TRP A 79 10.44 9.72 -20.48
N LEU A 80 9.95 10.96 -20.35
CA LEU A 80 9.17 11.42 -19.20
C LEU A 80 7.83 10.69 -19.09
N ASN A 81 7.15 10.43 -20.20
CA ASN A 81 5.91 9.66 -20.20
C ASN A 81 6.15 8.18 -19.84
N ARG A 82 7.22 7.56 -20.34
CA ARG A 82 7.66 6.22 -19.93
C ARG A 82 8.10 6.18 -18.47
N ALA A 83 8.82 7.18 -17.99
CA ALA A 83 9.24 7.27 -16.59
C ALA A 83 8.02 7.43 -15.66
N LYS A 84 7.03 8.24 -16.03
CA LYS A 84 5.77 8.38 -15.29
C LYS A 84 5.02 7.05 -15.19
N SER A 85 4.91 6.30 -16.28
CA SER A 85 4.22 5.01 -16.25
C SER A 85 4.96 3.98 -15.41
N VAL A 86 6.29 3.92 -15.48
CA VAL A 86 7.12 3.05 -14.63
C VAL A 86 7.00 3.44 -13.15
N ILE A 87 7.11 4.72 -12.81
CA ILE A 87 6.97 5.18 -11.41
C ILE A 87 5.58 4.87 -10.88
N ALA A 88 4.53 5.13 -11.68
CA ALA A 88 3.16 4.84 -11.29
C ALA A 88 2.93 3.33 -11.09
N SER A 89 3.46 2.48 -11.97
CA SER A 89 3.32 1.03 -11.85
C SER A 89 4.09 0.48 -10.67
N THR A 90 5.33 0.92 -10.44
CA THR A 90 6.12 0.53 -9.25
C THR A 90 5.39 0.93 -7.97
N LEU A 91 4.88 2.15 -7.88
CA LEU A 91 4.16 2.62 -6.71
C LEU A 91 2.86 1.84 -6.49
N ALA A 92 2.13 1.50 -7.56
CA ALA A 92 0.95 0.65 -7.47
C ALA A 92 1.28 -0.75 -6.96
N VAL A 93 2.34 -1.38 -7.46
CA VAL A 93 2.81 -2.69 -7.00
C VAL A 93 3.23 -2.64 -5.53
N THR A 94 3.99 -1.62 -5.12
CA THR A 94 4.36 -1.43 -3.71
C THR A 94 3.14 -1.21 -2.81
N ALA A 95 2.13 -0.46 -3.27
CA ALA A 95 0.89 -0.27 -2.54
C ALA A 95 0.09 -1.58 -2.38
N ILE A 96 0.02 -2.41 -3.43
CA ILE A 96 -0.63 -3.72 -3.36
C ILE A 96 0.12 -4.64 -2.40
N ILE A 97 1.44 -4.74 -2.52
CA ILE A 97 2.26 -5.58 -1.64
C ILE A 97 2.13 -5.15 -0.18
N THR A 98 2.13 -3.84 0.10
CA THR A 98 1.98 -3.33 1.47
C THR A 98 0.60 -3.61 2.06
N MET A 99 -0.47 -3.53 1.26
CA MET A 99 -1.82 -3.92 1.71
C MET A 99 -1.95 -5.42 1.96
N LEU A 100 -1.37 -6.26 1.09
CA LEU A 100 -1.34 -7.71 1.28
C LEU A 100 -0.50 -8.10 2.50
N ALA A 101 0.67 -7.49 2.67
CA ALA A 101 1.52 -7.70 3.83
C ALA A 101 0.80 -7.29 5.13
N LEU A 102 0.12 -6.14 5.13
CA LEU A 102 -0.67 -5.70 6.28
C LEU A 102 -1.76 -6.71 6.66
N GLY A 103 -2.52 -7.21 5.69
CA GLY A 103 -3.51 -8.27 5.90
C GLY A 103 -2.89 -9.58 6.38
N GLY A 104 -1.82 -10.04 5.74
CA GLY A 104 -1.12 -11.28 6.10
C GLY A 104 -0.51 -11.25 7.51
N ILE A 105 0.16 -10.15 7.87
CA ILE A 105 0.75 -9.96 9.20
C ILE A 105 -0.37 -9.95 10.25
N THR A 106 -1.38 -9.08 10.09
CA THR A 106 -2.45 -8.96 11.10
C THR A 106 -3.26 -10.25 11.22
N GLY A 107 -3.59 -10.92 10.10
CA GLY A 107 -4.27 -12.22 10.11
C GLY A 107 -3.44 -13.33 10.75
N GLY A 108 -2.16 -13.42 10.42
CA GLY A 108 -1.25 -14.43 10.98
C GLY A 108 -1.06 -14.26 12.48
N PHE A 109 -0.82 -13.04 12.95
CA PHE A 109 -0.68 -12.76 14.39
C PHE A 109 -2.01 -12.90 15.15
N MET A 110 -3.14 -12.55 14.54
CA MET A 110 -4.47 -12.78 15.11
C MET A 110 -4.73 -14.27 15.34
N ALA A 111 -4.48 -15.10 14.32
CA ALA A 111 -4.63 -16.55 14.42
C ALA A 111 -3.66 -17.12 15.46
N GLY A 112 -2.37 -16.78 15.35
CA GLY A 112 -1.31 -17.28 16.23
C GLY A 112 -1.49 -16.89 17.70
N ALA A 113 -1.82 -15.62 17.98
CA ALA A 113 -2.05 -15.17 19.35
C ALA A 113 -3.25 -15.89 19.98
N SER A 114 -4.33 -16.06 19.21
CA SER A 114 -5.56 -16.70 19.69
C SER A 114 -5.36 -18.20 19.91
N SER A 115 -4.63 -18.90 19.03
CA SER A 115 -4.32 -20.32 19.18
C SER A 115 -3.36 -20.58 20.34
N GLU A 116 -2.32 -19.76 20.50
CA GLU A 116 -1.36 -19.88 21.60
C GLU A 116 -2.03 -19.68 22.96
N ALA A 117 -2.92 -18.68 23.06
CA ALA A 117 -3.70 -18.46 24.28
C ALA A 117 -4.55 -19.69 24.63
N CYS A 118 -5.16 -20.34 23.64
CA CYS A 118 -5.92 -21.57 23.87
C CYS A 118 -5.02 -22.73 24.29
N ASP A 119 -3.81 -22.82 23.75
CA ASP A 119 -2.86 -23.89 24.10
C ASP A 119 -2.40 -23.78 25.56
N VAL A 120 -2.04 -22.56 25.98
CA VAL A 120 -1.66 -22.28 27.38
C VAL A 120 -2.85 -22.46 28.32
N ALA A 121 -4.04 -22.01 27.95
CA ALA A 121 -5.25 -22.23 28.75
C ALA A 121 -5.60 -23.72 28.89
N GLY A 122 -5.39 -24.53 27.84
CA GLY A 122 -5.52 -25.98 27.91
C GLY A 122 -4.52 -26.61 28.90
N GLY A 123 -3.29 -26.10 28.93
CA GLY A 123 -2.28 -26.47 29.93
C GLY A 123 -2.76 -26.19 31.35
N GLU A 124 -3.24 -24.97 31.63
CA GLU A 124 -3.79 -24.56 32.93
C GLU A 124 -4.96 -25.45 33.38
N LEU A 125 -5.88 -25.77 32.46
CA LEU A 125 -7.00 -26.67 32.75
C LEU A 125 -6.52 -28.08 33.13
N SER A 126 -5.51 -28.60 32.42
CA SER A 126 -4.91 -29.89 32.73
C SER A 126 -4.24 -29.90 34.12
N ILE A 127 -3.60 -28.79 34.51
CA ILE A 127 -2.98 -28.62 35.83
C ILE A 127 -4.06 -28.53 36.92
N ALA A 128 -5.12 -27.75 36.70
CA ALA A 128 -6.24 -27.63 37.61
C ALA A 128 -6.93 -28.98 37.86
N PHE A 129 -7.20 -29.74 36.79
CA PHE A 129 -7.74 -31.09 36.91
C PHE A 129 -6.83 -32.00 37.75
N ARG A 130 -5.52 -32.02 37.46
CA ARG A 130 -4.57 -32.82 38.25
C ARG A 130 -4.54 -32.40 39.70
N SER A 131 -4.60 -31.11 39.99
CA SER A 131 -4.60 -30.62 41.37
C SER A 131 -5.81 -31.15 42.17
N SER A 132 -6.95 -31.38 41.50
CA SER A 132 -8.18 -31.87 42.11
C SER A 132 -8.24 -33.40 42.35
N LEU A 133 -7.28 -34.17 41.83
CA LEU A 133 -7.23 -35.62 42.03
C LEU A 133 -6.59 -35.99 43.38
N ASP A 134 -7.03 -37.09 43.97
CA ASP A 134 -6.45 -37.67 45.19
C ASP A 134 -5.02 -38.19 44.93
N GLU A 135 -4.21 -38.27 45.99
CA GLU A 135 -2.78 -38.60 45.90
C GLU A 135 -2.52 -40.05 45.41
N GLN A 136 -3.41 -40.99 45.76
CA GLN A 136 -3.40 -42.36 45.23
C GLN A 136 -3.73 -42.39 43.73
N THR A 137 -4.74 -41.63 43.31
CA THR A 137 -5.14 -41.51 41.90
C THR A 137 -4.03 -40.84 41.07
N LYS A 138 -3.35 -39.83 41.62
CA LYS A 138 -2.17 -39.21 41.01
C LYS A 138 -1.03 -40.22 40.78
N ALA A 139 -0.85 -41.19 41.68
CA ALA A 139 0.20 -42.21 41.61
C ALA A 139 -0.12 -43.36 40.63
N ASP A 140 -1.40 -43.73 40.50
CA ASP A 140 -1.85 -44.82 39.61
C ASP A 140 -1.82 -44.43 38.12
N LEU A 141 -1.60 -43.16 37.81
CA LEU A 141 -1.87 -42.65 36.48
C LEU A 141 -0.59 -42.45 35.67
N GLN A 142 -0.39 -43.39 34.74
CA GLN A 142 0.07 -43.11 33.37
C GLN A 142 -0.85 -42.09 32.63
N ILE A 143 -1.46 -41.12 33.32
CA ILE A 143 -2.10 -39.99 32.67
C ILE A 143 -0.97 -39.22 32.01
N GLN A 144 -0.89 -39.37 30.70
CA GLN A 144 -0.26 -38.41 29.82
C GLN A 144 -0.81 -37.05 30.26
N SER A 145 0.06 -36.23 30.83
CA SER A 145 -0.29 -34.90 31.31
C SER A 145 0.21 -33.90 30.29
N GLY A 146 -0.74 -33.23 29.65
CA GLY A 146 -0.47 -32.24 28.64
C GLY A 146 -1.79 -31.63 28.16
N ASN A 147 -1.69 -30.41 27.66
CA ASN A 147 -2.71 -29.74 26.86
C ASN A 147 -3.33 -30.63 25.77
N TRP A 148 -2.55 -31.54 25.19
CA TRP A 148 -2.98 -32.45 24.11
C TRP A 148 -3.60 -33.77 24.57
N THR A 149 -3.78 -33.97 25.88
CA THR A 149 -4.22 -35.26 26.43
C THR A 149 -5.71 -35.29 26.69
N ALA A 150 -6.28 -36.50 26.77
CA ALA A 150 -7.73 -36.69 26.83
C ALA A 150 -8.36 -35.97 28.04
N THR A 151 -9.47 -35.29 27.81
CA THR A 151 -10.23 -34.56 28.82
C THR A 151 -11.09 -35.49 29.66
N ASN A 152 -11.35 -35.07 30.90
CA ASN A 152 -12.37 -35.67 31.73
C ASN A 152 -13.66 -34.82 31.71
N ASN A 153 -14.62 -35.23 30.89
CA ASN A 153 -15.89 -34.51 30.71
C ASN A 153 -16.75 -34.49 31.99
N GLN A 154 -16.61 -35.49 32.87
CA GLN A 154 -17.35 -35.51 34.14
C GLN A 154 -16.83 -34.44 35.10
N TRP A 155 -15.49 -34.28 35.17
CA TRP A 155 -14.89 -33.21 35.95
C TRP A 155 -15.20 -31.83 35.36
N LEU A 156 -15.12 -31.66 34.04
CA LEU A 156 -15.49 -30.40 33.39
C LEU A 156 -16.94 -29.99 33.67
N ALA A 157 -17.86 -30.95 33.80
CA ALA A 157 -19.25 -30.68 34.16
C ALA A 157 -19.46 -30.35 35.66
N SER A 158 -18.45 -30.60 36.52
CA SER A 158 -18.52 -30.28 37.94
C SER A 158 -18.34 -28.78 38.21
N PRO A 159 -18.80 -28.26 39.37
CA PRO A 159 -18.60 -26.85 39.74
C PRO A 159 -17.13 -26.43 39.71
N ALA A 160 -16.23 -27.27 40.25
CA ALA A 160 -14.80 -27.00 40.24
C ALA A 160 -14.20 -26.92 38.83
N GLY A 161 -14.70 -27.75 37.90
CA GLY A 161 -14.30 -27.71 36.50
C GLY A 161 -14.78 -26.45 35.78
N GLN A 162 -16.00 -26.01 36.05
CA GLN A 162 -16.56 -24.76 35.49
C GLN A 162 -15.84 -23.51 36.03
N ASP A 163 -15.48 -23.51 37.33
CA ASP A 163 -14.69 -22.42 37.92
C ASP A 163 -13.28 -22.37 37.32
N ALA A 164 -12.63 -23.52 37.14
CA ALA A 164 -11.34 -23.62 36.47
C ALA A 164 -11.41 -23.12 35.01
N LEU A 165 -12.49 -23.43 34.29
CA LEU A 165 -12.77 -22.95 32.94
C LEU A 165 -12.92 -21.42 32.92
N ALA A 166 -13.73 -20.85 33.80
CA ALA A 166 -13.88 -19.40 33.89
C ALA A 166 -12.55 -18.68 34.19
N ASN A 167 -11.74 -19.24 35.10
CA ASN A 167 -10.47 -18.65 35.54
C ASN A 167 -9.36 -18.80 34.51
N ALA A 168 -9.26 -19.93 33.81
CA ALA A 168 -8.23 -20.19 32.80
C ALA A 168 -8.26 -19.16 31.67
N ARG A 169 -9.45 -18.65 31.30
CA ARG A 169 -9.61 -17.61 30.27
C ARG A 169 -8.92 -16.29 30.64
N PHE A 170 -8.87 -15.93 31.91
CA PHE A 170 -8.32 -14.65 32.35
C PHE A 170 -7.05 -14.83 33.19
N SER A 171 -6.48 -16.04 33.20
CA SER A 171 -5.22 -16.30 33.87
C SER A 171 -4.13 -15.43 33.27
N VAL A 172 -3.26 -14.91 34.13
CA VAL A 172 -2.08 -14.13 33.71
C VAL A 172 -1.18 -14.97 32.81
N THR A 173 -1.04 -16.26 33.09
CA THR A 173 -0.23 -17.18 32.28
C THR A 173 -0.74 -17.29 30.84
N THR A 174 -2.05 -17.21 30.65
CA THR A 174 -2.70 -17.21 29.33
C THR A 174 -2.68 -15.84 28.66
N LEU A 175 -2.93 -14.76 29.41
CA LEU A 175 -3.03 -13.42 28.85
C LEU A 175 -1.68 -12.84 28.42
N VAL A 176 -0.59 -13.16 29.13
CA VAL A 176 0.76 -12.69 28.79
C VAL A 176 1.18 -13.07 27.36
N PRO A 177 1.16 -14.35 26.92
CA PRO A 177 1.54 -14.72 25.56
C PRO A 177 0.59 -14.12 24.52
N PHE A 178 -0.72 -14.06 24.80
CA PHE A 178 -1.70 -13.42 23.92
C PHE A 178 -1.35 -11.94 23.65
N VAL A 179 -1.11 -11.17 24.73
CA VAL A 179 -0.77 -9.76 24.64
C VAL A 179 0.58 -9.56 23.97
N LEU A 180 1.60 -10.37 24.30
CA LEU A 180 2.92 -10.27 23.70
C LEU A 180 2.90 -10.53 22.19
N LEU A 181 2.21 -11.58 21.73
CA LEU A 181 2.07 -11.88 20.30
C LEU A 181 1.26 -10.80 19.58
N THR A 182 0.19 -10.30 20.19
CA THR A 182 -0.60 -9.20 19.62
C THR A 182 0.23 -7.91 19.52
N ALA A 183 1.01 -7.59 20.54
CA ALA A 183 1.91 -6.44 20.57
C ALA A 183 3.03 -6.57 19.53
N LEU A 184 3.62 -7.77 19.40
CA LEU A 184 4.62 -8.06 18.37
C LEU A 184 4.05 -7.89 16.96
N GLY A 185 2.87 -8.46 16.71
CA GLY A 185 2.16 -8.27 15.44
C GLY A 185 1.86 -6.80 15.15
N THR A 186 1.52 -6.03 16.18
CA THR A 186 1.28 -4.58 16.09
C THR A 186 2.54 -3.82 15.70
N ALA A 187 3.67 -4.12 16.34
CA ALA A 187 4.96 -3.52 16.02
C ALA A 187 5.38 -3.79 14.57
N ILE A 188 5.20 -5.04 14.10
CA ILE A 188 5.53 -5.44 12.72
C ILE A 188 4.56 -4.83 11.70
N ALA A 189 3.27 -4.70 12.03
CA ALA A 189 2.26 -4.09 11.15
C ALA A 189 2.38 -2.55 11.06
N THR A 190 3.01 -1.90 12.04
CA THR A 190 3.15 -0.43 12.13
C THR A 190 3.69 0.23 10.85
N PRO A 191 4.85 -0.16 10.29
CA PRO A 191 5.38 0.48 9.08
C PRO A 191 4.43 0.36 7.89
N PHE A 192 3.73 -0.77 7.76
CA PHE A 192 2.76 -0.99 6.68
C PHE A 192 1.49 -0.16 6.87
N ALA A 193 1.00 -0.04 8.11
CA ALA A 193 -0.14 0.81 8.45
C ALA A 193 0.18 2.31 8.23
N LEU A 194 1.40 2.74 8.56
CA LEU A 194 1.88 4.09 8.27
C LEU A 194 1.95 4.34 6.77
N PHE A 195 2.55 3.41 6.02
CA PHE A 195 2.65 3.53 4.55
C PHE A 195 1.27 3.59 3.89
N ALA A 196 0.34 2.72 4.30
CA ALA A 196 -1.04 2.74 3.84
C ALA A 196 -1.72 4.08 4.14
N GLY A 197 -1.52 4.63 5.34
CA GLY A 197 -2.05 5.94 5.72
C GLY A 197 -1.49 7.10 4.87
N ILE A 198 -0.21 7.05 4.50
CA ILE A 198 0.45 8.04 3.63
C ILE A 198 -0.08 7.90 2.19
N ALA A 199 -0.17 6.69 1.65
CA ALA A 199 -0.67 6.43 0.31
C ALA A 199 -2.13 6.91 0.12
N LEU A 200 -2.93 6.83 1.19
CA LEU A 200 -4.34 7.24 1.21
C LEU A 200 -4.55 8.71 1.65
N THR A 201 -3.51 9.53 1.70
CA THR A 201 -3.61 10.96 2.09
C THR A 201 -4.55 11.78 1.21
N ARG A 202 -4.72 11.43 -0.05
CA ARG A 202 -5.68 12.11 -0.95
C ARG A 202 -7.15 11.86 -0.59
N GLN A 203 -7.43 10.87 0.27
CA GLN A 203 -8.77 10.55 0.72
C GLN A 203 -9.12 11.34 1.99
N GLY A 204 -10.41 11.57 2.21
CA GLY A 204 -10.89 12.11 3.49
C GLY A 204 -10.54 11.18 4.67
N LEU A 205 -10.46 11.74 5.88
CA LEU A 205 -10.02 11.04 7.09
C LEU A 205 -10.74 9.69 7.29
N LEU A 206 -12.08 9.69 7.22
CA LEU A 206 -12.89 8.48 7.41
C LEU A 206 -12.63 7.44 6.32
N ARG A 207 -12.59 7.86 5.05
CA ARG A 207 -12.32 6.94 3.93
C ARG A 207 -10.94 6.31 4.05
N ARG A 208 -9.94 7.08 4.47
CA ARG A 208 -8.60 6.57 4.73
C ARG A 208 -8.60 5.49 5.81
N MET A 209 -9.25 5.74 6.95
CA MET A 209 -9.32 4.76 8.05
C MET A 209 -10.00 3.47 7.59
N VAL A 210 -11.11 3.59 6.85
CA VAL A 210 -11.85 2.43 6.31
C VAL A 210 -11.00 1.64 5.30
N TYR A 211 -10.39 2.31 4.31
CA TYR A 211 -9.59 1.61 3.30
C TYR A 211 -8.32 0.98 3.88
N ALA A 212 -7.68 1.61 4.88
CA ALA A 212 -6.54 1.04 5.57
C ALA A 212 -6.93 -0.17 6.44
N ALA A 213 -8.12 -0.15 7.05
CA ALA A 213 -8.63 -1.25 7.86
C ALA A 213 -9.18 -2.43 7.04
N LEU A 214 -9.54 -2.21 5.76
CA LEU A 214 -10.09 -3.24 4.88
C LEU A 214 -9.25 -4.53 4.77
N PRO A 215 -7.91 -4.50 4.54
CA PRO A 215 -7.11 -5.73 4.52
C PRO A 215 -7.13 -6.48 5.87
N VAL A 216 -7.22 -5.76 6.99
CA VAL A 216 -7.34 -6.37 8.33
C VAL A 216 -8.70 -7.04 8.49
N ALA A 217 -9.78 -6.39 8.05
CA ALA A 217 -11.12 -6.97 8.09
C ALA A 217 -11.22 -8.22 7.21
N LEU A 218 -10.64 -8.19 6.01
CA LEU A 218 -10.58 -9.36 5.13
C LEU A 218 -9.77 -10.49 5.77
N ALA A 219 -8.63 -10.18 6.37
CA ALA A 219 -7.82 -11.17 7.08
C ALA A 219 -8.60 -11.78 8.27
N ALA A 220 -9.33 -10.96 9.04
CA ALA A 220 -10.17 -11.43 10.13
C ALA A 220 -11.28 -12.39 9.65
N ILE A 221 -11.94 -12.05 8.54
CA ILE A 221 -12.95 -12.91 7.91
C ILE A 221 -12.33 -14.24 7.48
N VAL A 222 -11.15 -14.22 6.87
CA VAL A 222 -10.44 -15.45 6.47
C VAL A 222 -10.11 -16.30 7.69
N VAL A 223 -9.53 -15.71 8.75
CA VAL A 223 -9.21 -16.42 10.00
C VAL A 223 -10.45 -17.04 10.63
N TRP A 224 -11.54 -16.28 10.75
CA TRP A 224 -12.82 -16.78 11.25
C TRP A 224 -13.39 -17.92 10.39
N SER A 225 -13.31 -17.77 9.06
CA SER A 225 -13.80 -18.78 8.12
C SER A 225 -12.96 -20.06 8.22
N LEU A 226 -11.64 -19.95 8.37
CA LEU A 226 -10.77 -21.12 8.57
C LEU A 226 -11.14 -21.87 9.85
N TYR A 227 -11.34 -21.16 10.97
CA TYR A 227 -11.70 -21.82 12.23
C TYR A 227 -13.10 -22.46 12.22
N SER A 228 -14.06 -21.82 11.57
CA SER A 228 -15.44 -22.31 11.48
C SER A 228 -15.62 -23.42 10.43
N ALA A 229 -14.97 -23.32 9.27
CA ALA A 229 -15.15 -24.24 8.15
C ALA A 229 -14.19 -25.42 8.16
N LEU A 230 -12.91 -25.19 8.49
CA LEU A 230 -11.93 -26.29 8.55
C LEU A 230 -11.96 -27.01 9.88
N GLY A 231 -12.61 -26.42 10.90
CA GLY A 231 -12.78 -27.00 12.22
C GLY A 231 -11.56 -27.79 12.63
N PHE A 232 -10.49 -27.11 13.06
CA PHE A 232 -9.36 -27.73 13.77
C PHE A 232 -9.90 -28.39 15.05
N ARG A 233 -10.63 -29.48 14.84
CA ARG A 233 -11.26 -30.37 15.79
C ARG A 233 -10.42 -31.62 15.63
N PHE A 234 -9.35 -31.67 16.40
CA PHE A 234 -8.61 -32.90 16.48
C PHE A 234 -9.59 -33.99 16.95
N PRO A 235 -9.51 -35.23 16.41
CA PRO A 235 -10.41 -36.32 16.82
C PRO A 235 -10.27 -36.72 18.30
N MET A 236 -9.42 -36.02 19.05
CA MET A 236 -9.20 -36.20 20.48
C MET A 236 -9.92 -35.08 21.24
N ASN A 237 -10.78 -35.45 22.18
CA ASN A 237 -11.27 -34.55 23.20
C ASN A 237 -10.09 -34.18 24.12
N SER A 238 -9.30 -33.16 23.76
CA SER A 238 -8.14 -32.71 24.51
C SER A 238 -8.42 -31.43 25.29
N TRP A 239 -7.61 -31.14 26.32
CA TRP A 239 -7.78 -29.93 27.13
C TRP A 239 -7.65 -28.66 26.30
N GLN A 240 -6.78 -28.68 25.29
CA GLN A 240 -6.67 -27.63 24.30
C GLN A 240 -7.92 -27.52 23.41
N GLN A 241 -8.53 -28.63 22.98
CA GLN A 241 -9.75 -28.57 22.18
C GLN A 241 -10.88 -27.90 22.96
N VAL A 242 -11.01 -28.21 24.26
CA VAL A 242 -11.95 -27.52 25.16
C VAL A 242 -11.64 -26.02 25.23
N ALA A 243 -10.37 -25.64 25.38
CA ALA A 243 -9.99 -24.23 25.38
C ALA A 243 -10.30 -23.52 24.04
N ILE A 244 -10.09 -24.20 22.90
CA ILE A 244 -10.43 -23.70 21.57
C ILE A 244 -11.93 -23.44 21.47
N ASP A 245 -12.76 -24.42 21.84
CA ASP A 245 -14.21 -24.34 21.71
C ASP A 245 -14.81 -23.21 22.59
N HIS A 246 -14.21 -22.95 23.75
CA HIS A 246 -14.70 -21.94 24.70
C HIS A 246 -14.08 -20.54 24.54
N TYR A 247 -12.83 -20.42 24.12
CA TYR A 247 -12.09 -19.14 24.18
C TYR A 247 -11.65 -18.59 22.83
N LEU A 248 -11.45 -19.42 21.80
CA LEU A 248 -10.82 -19.00 20.55
C LEU A 248 -11.56 -17.84 19.87
N ALA A 249 -12.89 -17.93 19.79
CA ALA A 249 -13.72 -16.89 19.21
C ALA A 249 -13.57 -15.55 19.96
N GLY A 250 -13.47 -15.60 21.28
CA GLY A 250 -13.27 -14.42 22.13
C GLY A 250 -11.91 -13.76 21.90
N TYR A 251 -10.83 -14.53 21.91
CA TYR A 251 -9.48 -14.01 21.64
C TYR A 251 -9.32 -13.48 20.21
N THR A 252 -9.92 -14.17 19.24
CA THR A 252 -9.91 -13.75 17.83
C THR A 252 -10.69 -12.44 17.67
N ALA A 253 -11.84 -12.29 18.33
CA ALA A 253 -12.60 -11.04 18.30
C ALA A 253 -11.83 -9.87 18.96
N LEU A 254 -11.18 -10.10 20.11
CA LEU A 254 -10.37 -9.08 20.79
C LEU A 254 -9.18 -8.63 19.94
N SER A 255 -8.43 -9.58 19.38
CA SER A 255 -7.29 -9.27 18.51
C SER A 255 -7.75 -8.59 17.20
N THR A 256 -8.88 -9.00 16.62
CA THR A 256 -9.49 -8.32 15.47
C THR A 256 -9.83 -6.86 15.79
N ALA A 257 -10.53 -6.62 16.90
CA ALA A 257 -10.90 -5.28 17.32
C ALA A 257 -9.65 -4.41 17.56
N TRP A 258 -8.63 -4.98 18.19
CA TRP A 258 -7.34 -4.30 18.41
C TRP A 258 -6.66 -3.92 17.10
N PHE A 259 -6.46 -4.86 16.17
CA PHE A 259 -5.77 -4.56 14.92
C PHE A 259 -6.55 -3.57 14.04
N LEU A 260 -7.89 -3.67 13.99
CA LEU A 260 -8.72 -2.70 13.29
C LEU A 260 -8.58 -1.30 13.88
N ALA A 261 -8.70 -1.17 15.20
CA ALA A 261 -8.56 0.11 15.89
C ALA A 261 -7.15 0.69 15.71
N PHE A 262 -6.12 -0.14 15.85
CA PHE A 262 -4.73 0.26 15.71
C PHE A 262 -4.41 0.74 14.30
N VAL A 263 -4.81 -0.01 13.26
CA VAL A 263 -4.55 0.38 11.86
C VAL A 263 -5.33 1.63 11.49
N ALA A 264 -6.58 1.75 11.95
CA ALA A 264 -7.36 2.97 11.75
C ALA A 264 -6.71 4.19 12.43
N ALA A 265 -6.26 4.06 13.68
CA ALA A 265 -5.59 5.13 14.41
C ALA A 265 -4.23 5.51 13.78
N THR A 266 -3.43 4.50 13.42
CA THR A 266 -2.10 4.69 12.83
C THR A 266 -2.19 5.32 11.45
N SER A 267 -3.11 4.85 10.61
CA SER A 267 -3.35 5.46 9.29
C SER A 267 -3.88 6.89 9.40
N ALA A 268 -4.67 7.19 10.45
CA ALA A 268 -5.10 8.55 10.74
C ALA A 268 -3.93 9.49 11.12
N ALA A 269 -3.01 8.99 11.94
CA ALA A 269 -1.83 9.72 12.40
C ALA A 269 -0.68 9.76 11.38
N ALA A 270 -0.68 8.87 10.38
CA ALA A 270 0.43 8.66 9.45
C ALA A 270 0.97 9.93 8.78
N PRO A 271 0.15 10.85 8.23
CA PRO A 271 0.70 12.08 7.65
C PRO A 271 1.40 12.94 8.69
N SER A 272 0.88 12.96 9.92
CA SER A 272 1.47 13.72 11.02
C SER A 272 2.82 13.20 11.45
N ILE A 273 2.94 11.88 11.54
CA ILE A 273 4.20 11.21 11.80
C ILE A 273 5.18 11.46 10.64
N ALA A 274 4.73 11.33 9.39
CA ALA A 274 5.56 11.59 8.21
C ALA A 274 6.10 13.03 8.15
N ALA A 275 5.28 14.04 8.47
CA ALA A 275 5.73 15.43 8.52
C ALA A 275 6.71 15.69 9.67
N PHE A 276 6.52 15.04 10.81
CA PHE A 276 7.45 15.13 11.92
C PHE A 276 8.82 14.56 11.53
N ILE A 277 8.84 13.36 10.94
CA ILE A 277 10.07 12.72 10.44
C ILE A 277 10.72 13.55 9.34
N ALA A 278 9.94 14.09 8.39
CA ALA A 278 10.46 14.95 7.34
C ALA A 278 11.10 16.23 7.90
N ARG A 279 10.57 16.79 9.00
CA ARG A 279 11.15 17.96 9.68
C ARG A 279 12.50 17.62 10.35
N THR A 280 12.65 16.43 10.89
CA THR A 280 13.88 16.02 11.60
C THR A 280 14.99 15.57 10.65
N ILE A 281 14.65 14.91 9.53
CA ILE A 281 15.63 14.36 8.58
C ILE A 281 16.02 15.37 7.50
N LEU A 282 15.06 16.11 6.93
CA LEU A 282 15.33 16.96 5.77
C LEU A 282 15.77 18.38 6.16
N PRO A 283 16.82 18.91 5.51
CA PRO A 283 17.21 20.31 5.70
C PRO A 283 16.11 21.26 5.19
N PRO A 284 16.03 22.50 5.70
CA PRO A 284 14.91 23.42 5.41
C PRO A 284 14.64 23.68 3.93
N ARG A 285 15.68 23.63 3.07
CA ARG A 285 15.56 23.81 1.62
C ARG A 285 14.79 22.67 0.95
N ASP A 286 15.00 21.44 1.39
CA ASP A 286 14.49 20.23 0.72
C ASP A 286 13.08 19.87 1.20
N ARG A 287 12.61 20.44 2.32
CA ARG A 287 11.23 20.26 2.83
C ARG A 287 10.17 20.70 1.82
N ARG A 288 10.52 21.57 0.86
CA ARG A 288 9.63 21.98 -0.24
C ARG A 288 9.22 20.80 -1.13
N LEU A 289 10.06 19.77 -1.26
CA LEU A 289 9.76 18.57 -2.04
C LEU A 289 8.62 17.74 -1.43
N VAL A 290 8.40 17.87 -0.12
CA VAL A 290 7.37 17.17 0.64
C VAL A 290 6.34 18.13 1.26
N ALA A 291 6.22 19.35 0.71
CA ALA A 291 5.32 20.41 1.18
C ALA A 291 3.87 19.94 1.36
N TRP A 292 3.43 19.02 0.49
CA TRP A 292 2.11 18.41 0.50
C TRP A 292 1.72 17.76 1.84
N LEU A 293 2.69 17.32 2.66
CA LEU A 293 2.44 16.76 3.99
C LEU A 293 1.87 17.78 4.98
N TRP A 294 2.20 19.06 4.82
CA TRP A 294 1.72 20.17 5.65
C TRP A 294 0.51 20.85 5.01
N GLU A 295 0.54 21.07 3.70
CA GLU A 295 -0.54 21.72 2.94
C GLU A 295 -1.86 20.96 3.06
N TRP A 296 -1.82 19.63 3.05
CA TRP A 296 -3.02 18.79 3.27
C TRP A 296 -3.70 19.05 4.62
N ARG A 297 -2.96 19.56 5.61
CA ARG A 297 -3.47 19.91 6.94
C ARG A 297 -3.77 21.39 7.10
N GLY A 298 -3.69 22.18 6.04
CA GLY A 298 -3.79 23.65 6.11
C GLY A 298 -2.63 24.28 6.90
N LYS A 299 -1.49 23.59 7.03
CA LYS A 299 -0.30 24.10 7.72
C LYS A 299 0.74 24.57 6.70
N THR A 300 1.48 25.61 7.05
CA THR A 300 2.60 26.11 6.25
C THR A 300 3.84 25.23 6.40
N VAL A 301 4.64 25.12 5.34
CA VAL A 301 5.91 24.37 5.36
C VAL A 301 6.90 25.06 6.33
N PRO A 302 7.50 24.34 7.29
CA PRO A 302 8.47 24.91 8.23
C PRO A 302 9.75 25.37 7.50
N ARG A 303 10.14 26.64 7.68
CA ARG A 303 11.31 27.25 7.01
C ARG A 303 12.58 27.25 7.87
N ASP A 304 12.46 26.79 9.12
CA ASP A 304 13.49 26.91 10.18
C ASP A 304 14.27 25.60 10.38
#